data_AF-A0A519WIW2-F1
#
_entry.id   AF-A0A519WIW2-F1
#
_cell.length_a   1.000
_cell.length_b   1.000
_cell.length_c   1.000
_cell.angle_alpha   90.00
_cell.angle_beta   90.00
_cell.angle_gamma   90.00
#
_symmetry.space_group_name_H-M   'P 1'
#
loop_
_entity.id
_entity.type
_entity.pdbx_description
1 polymer ?
#
loop_
_entity_poly.entity_id
_entity_poly.type
_entity_poly.pdbx_seq_one_letter_code
_entity_poly.pdbx_strand_id
1 'polypeptide(L)' 'EKRIPITFEDPKISDHTPEQAEVYTERSLEIANEMFYVFSMIKN' A
#
# COMPACT_ATOMS: atom_id res chain seq x y z
N GLU A 1 -21.54 -6.19 -0.36
CA GLU A 1 -20.20 -5.60 -0.17
C GLU A 1 -19.20 -6.38 -1.02
N LYS A 2 -18.41 -5.73 -1.88
CA LYS A 2 -17.39 -6.41 -2.71
C LYS A 2 -16.02 -6.02 -2.15
N ARG A 3 -15.30 -6.97 -1.55
CA ARG A 3 -13.93 -6.74 -1.06
C ARG A 3 -12.96 -6.93 -2.23
N ILE A 4 -12.01 -6.01 -2.37
CA ILE A 4 -10.90 -6.11 -3.32
C ILE A 4 -9.64 -6.28 -2.46
N PRO A 5 -8.99 -7.45 -2.47
CA PRO A 5 -7.77 -7.66 -1.71
C PRO A 5 -6.63 -6.89 -2.36
N ILE A 6 -5.87 -6.14 -1.54
CA ILE A 6 -4.60 -5.52 -1.94
C ILE A 6 -3.52 -6.21 -1.11
N THR A 7 -2.67 -6.98 -1.77
CA THR A 7 -1.56 -7.69 -1.12
C THR A 7 -0.32 -6.81 -1.18
N PHE A 8 0.28 -6.54 -0.03
CA PHE A 8 1.55 -5.82 0.07
C PHE A 8 2.40 -6.48 1.15
N GLU A 9 3.72 -6.27 1.07
CA GLU A 9 4.63 -6.67 2.14
C GLU A 9 4.56 -5.66 3.28
N ASP A 10 4.32 -6.15 4.50
CA ASP A 10 4.17 -5.27 5.66
C ASP A 10 5.47 -4.47 5.87
N PRO A 11 5.45 -3.12 5.81
CA PRO A 11 6.66 -2.31 5.95
C PRO A 11 7.39 -2.54 7.28
N LYS A 12 6.72 -3.12 8.28
CA LYS A 12 7.32 -3.57 9.54
C LYS A 12 8.49 -4.54 9.40
N ILE A 13 8.70 -5.13 8.23
CA ILE A 13 9.94 -5.90 7.95
C ILE A 13 11.21 -5.08 8.18
N SER A 14 11.11 -3.75 8.10
CA SER A 14 12.20 -2.79 8.28
C SER A 14 12.21 -2.14 9.67
N ASP A 15 11.35 -2.58 10.59
CA ASP A 15 11.29 -2.01 11.93
C ASP A 15 12.66 -2.13 12.62
N HIS A 16 13.11 -1.03 13.22
CA HIS A 16 14.41 -0.90 13.88
C HIS A 16 15.64 -0.95 12.96
N THR A 17 15.47 -0.87 11.63
CA THR A 17 16.58 -0.70 10.70
C THR A 17 16.71 0.77 10.25
N PRO A 18 17.88 1.21 9.79
CA PRO A 18 18.05 2.56 9.22
C PRO A 18 17.14 2.85 8.03
N GLU A 19 16.74 1.81 7.29
CA GLU A 19 15.92 1.88 6.07
C GLU A 19 14.42 2.02 6.36
N GLN A 20 14.01 1.99 7.63
CA GLN A 20 12.60 2.02 8.03
C GLN A 20 11.81 3.17 7.36
N ALA A 21 12.35 4.39 7.37
CA ALA A 21 11.66 5.53 6.79
C ALA A 21 11.45 5.39 5.27
N GLU A 22 12.42 4.82 4.56
CA GLU A 22 12.36 4.60 3.11
C GLU A 22 11.35 3.51 2.77
N VAL A 23 11.44 2.34 3.43
CA VAL A 23 10.53 1.21 3.20
C VAL A 23 9.08 1.58 3.50
N TYR A 24 8.82 2.28 4.61
CA TYR A 24 7.47 2.75 4.93
C TYR A 24 6.92 3.73 3.88
N THR A 25 7.77 4.61 3.35
CA THR A 25 7.38 5.59 2.32
C THR A 25 7.05 4.88 1.01
N GLU A 26 7.89 3.95 0.58
CA GLU A 26 7.70 3.17 -0.64
C GLU A 26 6.40 2.34 -0.58
N ARG A 27 6.18 1.61 0.52
CA ARG A 27 4.97 0.80 0.70
C ARG A 27 3.71 1.64 0.79
N SER A 28 3.78 2.81 1.41
CA SER A 28 2.64 3.74 1.46
C SER A 28 2.25 4.23 0.05
N LEU A 29 3.24 4.52 -0.80
CA LEU A 29 3.00 4.95 -2.18
C LEU A 29 2.39 3.83 -3.03
N GLU A 30 2.88 2.60 -2.89
CA GLU A 30 2.32 1.41 -3.55
C GLU A 30 0.84 1.21 -3.19
N ILE A 31 0.52 1.18 -1.88
CA ILE A 31 -0.86 1.02 -1.39
C ILE A 31 -1.74 2.16 -1.91
N ALA A 32 -1.26 3.40 -1.88
CA ALA A 32 -2.02 4.55 -2.37
C ALA A 32 -2.33 4.46 -3.87
N ASN A 33 -1.38 3.99 -4.68
CA ASN A 33 -1.58 3.79 -6.12
C ASN A 33 -2.64 2.70 -6.40
N GLU A 34 -2.56 1.57 -5.70
CA GLU A 34 -3.55 0.49 -5.83
C GLU A 34 -4.95 0.95 -5.41
N MET A 35 -5.05 1.67 -4.29
CA MET A 35 -6.31 2.25 -3.85
C MET A 35 -6.86 3.23 -4.88
N PHE A 36 -6.03 4.13 -5.42
CA PHE A 36 -6.44 5.08 -6.46
C PHE A 36 -7.00 4.36 -7.69
N TYR A 37 -6.30 3.33 -8.17
CA TYR A 37 -6.77 2.51 -9.29
C TYR A 37 -8.11 1.83 -8.98
N VAL A 38 -8.24 1.22 -7.80
CA VAL A 38 -9.50 0.59 -7.36
C VAL A 38 -10.67 1.59 -7.35
N PHE A 39 -10.47 2.78 -6.79
CA PHE A 39 -11.50 3.82 -6.78
C PHE A 39 -11.85 4.28 -8.21
N SER A 40 -10.88 4.35 -9.12
CA SER A 40 -11.14 4.71 -10.53
C SER A 40 -12.05 3.70 -11.27
N MET A 41 -12.10 2.44 -10.82
CA MET A 41 -12.93 1.40 -11.41
C MET A 41 -14.39 1.44 -10.94
N ILE A 42 -14.71 2.22 -9.90
CA ILE A 42 -16.07 2.36 -9.40
C ILE A 42 -16.85 3.26 -10.36
N LYS A 43 -17.75 2.66 -11.14
CA LYS A 43 -18.70 3.39 -11.99
C LYS A 43 -19.94 3.74 -11.17
N ASN A 44 -20.35 5.01 -11.23
CA ASN A 44 -21.64 5.49 -10.73
C ASN A 44 -22.77 5.11 -11.68
#